data_AF-A0A5B8VNE7-F1
#
_entry.id   AF-A0A5B8VNE7-F1
#
_cell.length_a   1.000
_cell.length_b   1.000
_cell.length_c   1.000
_cell.angle_alpha   90.00
_cell.angle_beta   90.00
_cell.angle_gamma   90.00
#
_symmetry.space_group_name_H-M   'P 1'
#
loop_
_entity.id
_entity.type
_entity.pdbx_description
1 polymer ?
#
loop_
_entity_poly.entity_id
_entity_poly.type
_entity_poly.pdbx_seq_one_letter_code
_entity_poly.pdbx_strand_id
1 'polypeptide(L)'
;MKLSHTEYTQREYTKRENTLMRCTLRVIHTVKQTFFKEPTDLKRLGCFAAAFLLICFSSCSDQVGFQERLVSIPKQAWTHEYQPWIQIQVQDSTVPYRVYVVIRHNQQFKYDNLLLRYGYIAPGDSVKYQEVNLPLAKNGQWLGDTLGSIVETRIRLGGMAARLPIGNNGFVLSHLMPDEPLLGVLQLGIRIEAAGPYQTAESAQVADSTGLHNTGKNILDTDTTHKAAANESEKNKNSGKKR
;
A
#
# COMPACT_ATOMS: atom_id res chain seq x y z
N MET A 1 -38.00 -12.64 11.09
CA MET A 1 -36.64 -13.14 11.38
C MET A 1 -35.74 -12.74 10.20
N LYS A 2 -35.10 -11.57 10.26
CA LYS A 2 -34.23 -11.05 9.20
C LYS A 2 -32.79 -11.46 9.56
N LEU A 3 -32.14 -12.21 8.68
CA LEU A 3 -30.72 -12.57 8.84
C LEU A 3 -29.87 -11.31 8.80
N SER A 4 -28.83 -11.25 9.63
CA SER A 4 -27.87 -10.14 9.63
C SER A 4 -27.11 -10.08 8.29
N HIS A 5 -26.65 -8.90 7.86
CA HIS A 5 -26.02 -8.72 6.56
C HIS A 5 -24.76 -9.59 6.39
N THR A 6 -24.04 -9.83 7.49
CA THR A 6 -22.91 -10.74 7.63
C THR A 6 -23.28 -12.21 7.38
N GLU A 7 -24.45 -12.66 7.86
CA GLU A 7 -24.94 -14.02 7.65
C GLU A 7 -25.42 -14.26 6.21
N TYR A 8 -25.97 -13.22 5.56
CA TYR A 8 -26.35 -13.28 4.14
C TYR A 8 -25.13 -13.45 3.23
N THR A 9 -24.06 -12.67 3.49
CA THR A 9 -22.81 -12.76 2.72
C THR A 9 -22.06 -14.06 2.95
N GLN A 10 -22.04 -14.59 4.18
CA GLN A 10 -21.49 -15.92 4.48
C GLN A 10 -22.28 -17.01 3.76
N ARG A 11 -23.63 -16.96 3.76
CA ARG A 11 -24.46 -17.90 3.01
C ARG A 11 -24.22 -17.85 1.50
N GLU A 12 -24.10 -16.66 0.91
CA GLU A 12 -23.83 -16.53 -0.52
C GLU A 12 -22.41 -17.01 -0.89
N TYR A 13 -21.42 -16.79 -0.03
CA TYR A 13 -20.05 -17.30 -0.20
C TYR A 13 -20.01 -18.84 -0.11
N THR A 14 -20.58 -19.42 0.95
CA THR A 14 -20.67 -20.88 1.14
C THR A 14 -21.52 -21.55 0.05
N LYS A 15 -22.55 -20.87 -0.49
CA LYS A 15 -23.39 -21.40 -1.58
C LYS A 15 -22.66 -21.39 -2.94
N ARG A 16 -21.79 -20.42 -3.19
CA ARG A 16 -20.96 -20.34 -4.40
C ARG A 16 -19.78 -21.31 -4.35
N GLU A 17 -19.10 -21.45 -3.19
CA GLU A 17 -18.07 -22.48 -2.97
C GLU A 17 -18.68 -23.89 -3.05
N ASN A 18 -19.87 -24.13 -2.50
CA ASN A 18 -20.56 -25.41 -2.67
C ASN A 18 -21.00 -25.67 -4.11
N THR A 19 -21.27 -24.65 -4.92
CA THR A 19 -21.63 -24.84 -6.35
C THR A 19 -20.39 -25.17 -7.18
N LEU A 20 -19.26 -24.52 -6.92
CA LEU A 20 -17.97 -24.83 -7.55
C LEU A 20 -17.46 -26.21 -7.11
N MET A 21 -17.55 -26.52 -5.81
CA MET A 21 -17.13 -27.79 -5.22
C MET A 21 -18.05 -28.96 -5.63
N ARG A 22 -19.36 -28.73 -5.82
CA ARG A 22 -20.27 -29.76 -6.39
C ARG A 22 -20.05 -29.98 -7.88
N CYS A 23 -19.60 -28.96 -8.63
CA CYS A 23 -19.23 -29.13 -10.03
C CYS A 23 -17.92 -29.91 -10.17
N THR A 24 -16.91 -29.61 -9.36
CA THR A 24 -15.64 -30.37 -9.37
C THR A 24 -15.82 -31.80 -8.85
N LEU A 25 -16.64 -32.02 -7.81
CA LEU A 25 -16.94 -33.37 -7.32
C LEU A 25 -17.76 -34.20 -8.31
N ARG A 26 -18.70 -33.63 -9.06
CA ARG A 26 -19.41 -34.35 -10.13
C ARG A 26 -18.47 -34.76 -11.25
N VAL A 27 -17.56 -33.87 -11.66
CA VAL A 27 -16.54 -34.17 -12.68
C VAL A 27 -15.57 -35.25 -12.19
N ILE A 28 -15.07 -35.15 -10.96
CA ILE A 28 -14.17 -36.16 -10.37
C ILE A 28 -14.88 -37.51 -10.20
N HIS A 29 -16.17 -37.51 -9.82
CA HIS A 29 -16.96 -38.75 -9.72
C HIS A 29 -17.23 -39.39 -11.09
N THR A 30 -17.51 -38.59 -12.12
CA THR A 30 -17.65 -39.07 -13.51
C THR A 30 -16.33 -39.64 -14.05
N VAL A 31 -15.19 -39.02 -13.70
CA VAL A 31 -13.86 -39.54 -14.02
C VAL A 31 -13.59 -40.85 -13.26
N LYS A 32 -13.92 -40.94 -11.97
CA LYS A 32 -13.71 -42.16 -11.18
C LYS A 32 -14.50 -43.37 -11.71
N GLN A 33 -15.70 -43.17 -12.25
CA GLN A 33 -16.52 -44.25 -12.82
C GLN A 33 -16.01 -44.78 -14.17
N THR A 34 -15.13 -44.06 -14.85
CA THR A 34 -14.54 -44.50 -16.14
C THR A 34 -13.18 -45.19 -15.98
N PHE A 35 -12.61 -45.26 -14.77
CA PHE A 35 -11.21 -45.64 -14.52
C PHE A 35 -10.96 -47.08 -14.03
N PHE A 36 -11.98 -47.94 -13.88
CA PHE A 36 -11.79 -49.32 -13.36
C PHE A 36 -12.44 -50.40 -14.22
N LYS A 37 -12.33 -50.32 -15.56
CA LYS A 37 -12.67 -51.47 -16.42
C LYS A 37 -11.87 -51.51 -17.73
N GLU A 38 -10.81 -52.34 -17.73
CA GLU A 38 -10.20 -53.08 -18.87
C GLU A 38 -9.47 -52.25 -19.98
N PRO A 39 -8.56 -52.85 -20.77
CA PRO A 39 -7.34 -52.20 -21.28
C PRO A 39 -7.56 -51.21 -22.42
N THR A 40 -6.67 -50.22 -22.46
CA THR A 40 -6.80 -48.92 -23.13
C THR A 40 -6.56 -48.95 -24.65
N ASP A 41 -7.59 -48.57 -25.41
CA ASP A 41 -7.46 -48.17 -26.82
C ASP A 41 -6.65 -46.87 -26.95
N LEU A 42 -5.56 -46.90 -27.74
CA LEU A 42 -4.62 -45.79 -27.96
C LEU A 42 -5.31 -44.47 -28.40
N LYS A 43 -6.46 -44.56 -29.07
CA LYS A 43 -7.26 -43.41 -29.52
C LYS A 43 -7.94 -42.65 -28.36
N ARG A 44 -8.28 -43.35 -27.26
CA ARG A 44 -8.94 -42.74 -26.10
C ARG A 44 -7.94 -42.07 -25.15
N LEU A 45 -6.69 -42.56 -25.10
CA LEU A 45 -5.61 -41.95 -24.33
C LEU A 45 -5.26 -40.54 -24.85
N GLY A 46 -5.35 -40.32 -26.17
CA GLY A 46 -5.17 -39.00 -26.79
C GLY A 46 -6.23 -37.98 -26.39
N CYS A 47 -7.51 -38.39 -26.30
CA CYS A 47 -8.60 -37.51 -25.87
C CYS A 47 -8.49 -37.13 -24.39
N PHE A 48 -8.03 -38.05 -23.53
CA PHE A 48 -7.79 -37.76 -22.12
C PHE A 48 -6.60 -36.82 -21.92
N ALA A 49 -5.51 -37.00 -22.68
CA ALA A 49 -4.39 -36.08 -22.66
C ALA A 49 -4.78 -34.68 -23.14
N ALA A 50 -5.61 -34.56 -24.18
CA ALA A 50 -6.11 -33.28 -24.67
C ALA A 50 -7.06 -32.59 -23.67
N ALA A 51 -7.93 -33.34 -22.98
CA ALA A 51 -8.80 -32.80 -21.94
C ALA A 51 -8.02 -32.36 -20.69
N PHE A 52 -6.99 -33.12 -20.28
CA PHE A 52 -6.09 -32.73 -19.20
C PHE A 52 -5.28 -31.47 -19.56
N LEU A 53 -4.79 -31.39 -20.79
CA LEU A 53 -4.09 -30.21 -21.32
C LEU A 53 -5.00 -28.96 -21.31
N LEU A 54 -6.27 -29.10 -21.70
CA LEU A 54 -7.26 -28.00 -21.69
C LEU A 54 -7.59 -27.48 -20.28
N ILE A 55 -7.59 -28.35 -19.27
CA ILE A 55 -7.80 -27.96 -17.87
C ILE A 55 -6.58 -27.21 -17.33
N CYS A 56 -5.35 -27.61 -17.69
CA CYS A 56 -4.12 -26.92 -17.29
C CYS A 56 -4.04 -25.46 -17.78
N PHE A 57 -4.72 -25.09 -18.87
CA PHE A 57 -4.75 -23.72 -19.38
C PHE A 57 -5.80 -22.80 -18.73
N SER A 58 -6.64 -23.32 -17.82
CA SER A 58 -7.73 -22.55 -17.19
C SER A 58 -7.36 -21.81 -15.89
N SER A 59 -6.11 -21.92 -15.43
CA SER A 59 -5.64 -21.23 -14.22
C SER A 59 -5.00 -19.87 -14.55
N CYS A 60 -5.81 -18.87 -14.89
CA CYS A 60 -5.41 -17.47 -14.79
C CYS A 60 -6.63 -16.64 -14.41
N SER A 61 -6.99 -16.64 -13.13
CA SER A 61 -7.91 -15.67 -12.56
C SER A 61 -7.09 -14.60 -11.85
N ASP A 62 -6.73 -13.54 -12.58
CA ASP A 62 -6.19 -12.29 -12.02
C ASP A 62 -7.29 -11.53 -11.28
N GLN A 63 -7.84 -12.12 -10.21
CA GLN A 63 -8.60 -11.39 -9.19
C GLN A 63 -7.70 -11.10 -7.99
N VAL A 64 -6.47 -10.63 -8.27
CA VAL A 64 -5.68 -9.97 -7.24
C VAL A 64 -6.25 -8.56 -7.11
N GLY A 65 -6.78 -8.21 -5.93
CA GLY A 65 -7.38 -6.90 -5.64
C GLY A 65 -6.41 -5.72 -5.72
N PHE A 66 -5.18 -5.95 -6.17
CA PHE A 66 -4.15 -4.96 -6.42
C PHE A 66 -3.38 -5.30 -7.70
N GLN A 67 -2.81 -4.28 -8.33
CA GLN A 67 -1.83 -4.40 -9.41
C GLN A 67 -0.58 -3.64 -8.98
N GLU A 68 0.60 -4.22 -9.19
CA GLU A 68 1.88 -3.61 -8.86
C GLU A 68 2.83 -3.70 -10.06
N ARG A 69 3.55 -2.60 -10.32
CA ARG A 69 4.54 -2.52 -11.38
C ARG A 69 5.80 -1.87 -10.82
N LEU A 70 6.92 -2.56 -10.97
CA LEU A 70 8.25 -2.11 -10.55
C LEU A 70 9.16 -1.96 -11.77
N VAL A 71 10.02 -0.96 -11.72
CA VAL A 71 11.09 -0.71 -12.69
C VAL A 71 12.42 -0.66 -11.96
N SER A 72 13.44 -1.27 -12.54
CA SER A 72 14.79 -1.24 -11.97
C SER A 72 15.47 0.09 -12.27
N ILE A 73 16.22 0.59 -11.29
CA ILE A 73 17.06 1.77 -11.45
C ILE A 73 18.43 1.35 -12.00
N PRO A 74 18.88 1.93 -13.13
CA PRO A 74 20.19 1.63 -13.69
C PRO A 74 21.31 1.85 -12.66
N LYS A 75 22.18 0.85 -12.50
CA LYS A 75 23.35 0.90 -11.60
C LYS A 75 23.02 1.24 -10.12
N GLN A 76 21.75 1.14 -9.72
CA GLN A 76 21.27 1.57 -8.40
C GLN A 76 21.60 3.04 -8.07
N ALA A 77 21.68 3.87 -9.12
CA ALA A 77 22.06 5.27 -9.07
C ALA A 77 20.99 6.07 -9.81
N TRP A 78 20.02 6.61 -9.07
CA TRP A 78 18.89 7.33 -9.64
C TRP A 78 19.30 8.76 -9.96
N THR A 79 19.37 9.10 -11.25
CA THR A 79 19.66 10.46 -11.72
C THR A 79 18.37 11.26 -11.90
N HIS A 80 18.46 12.59 -11.84
CA HIS A 80 17.35 13.49 -12.18
C HIS A 80 16.86 13.34 -13.63
N GLU A 81 17.75 12.95 -14.54
CA GLU A 81 17.42 12.70 -15.95
C GLU A 81 16.59 11.42 -16.15
N TYR A 82 16.82 10.41 -15.31
CA TYR A 82 16.09 9.14 -15.41
C TYR A 82 14.76 9.25 -14.67
N GLN A 83 13.69 9.43 -15.43
CA GLN A 83 12.31 9.52 -14.91
C GLN A 83 11.51 8.30 -15.35
N PRO A 84 11.42 7.23 -14.52
CA PRO A 84 10.68 6.05 -14.90
C PRO A 84 9.21 6.36 -15.17
N TRP A 85 8.73 5.89 -16.32
CA TRP A 85 7.33 5.92 -16.69
C TRP A 85 6.70 4.55 -16.48
N ILE A 86 5.67 4.50 -15.64
CA ILE A 86 4.99 3.28 -15.24
C ILE A 86 3.54 3.36 -15.68
N GLN A 87 3.09 2.35 -16.43
CA GLN A 87 1.70 2.26 -16.90
C GLN A 87 0.97 1.13 -16.19
N ILE A 88 -0.22 1.45 -15.69
CA ILE A 88 -1.14 0.47 -15.09
C ILE A 88 -2.46 0.50 -15.87
N GLN A 89 -2.90 -0.68 -16.30
CA GLN A 89 -4.16 -0.85 -17.01
C GLN A 89 -5.32 -1.00 -16.00
N VAL A 90 -6.21 -0.01 -15.98
CA VAL A 90 -7.44 -0.06 -15.19
C VAL A 90 -8.57 -0.63 -16.04
N GLN A 91 -9.24 -1.67 -15.52
CA GLN A 91 -10.34 -2.36 -16.21
C GLN A 91 -11.72 -1.99 -15.65
N ASP A 92 -11.79 -1.51 -14.41
CA ASP A 92 -13.04 -1.13 -13.74
C ASP A 92 -12.88 0.25 -13.09
N SER A 93 -13.58 1.26 -13.60
CA SER A 93 -13.57 2.62 -13.03
C SER A 93 -14.65 2.85 -11.96
N THR A 94 -15.50 1.85 -11.68
CA THR A 94 -16.59 2.00 -10.71
C THR A 94 -16.08 1.93 -9.27
N VAL A 95 -15.00 1.17 -9.06
CA VAL A 95 -14.30 1.04 -7.77
C VAL A 95 -13.31 2.18 -7.55
N PRO A 96 -13.20 2.72 -6.33
CA PRO A 96 -12.13 3.63 -5.97
C PRO A 96 -10.83 2.84 -5.74
N TYR A 97 -9.68 3.42 -6.06
CA TYR A 97 -8.36 2.83 -5.87
C TYR A 97 -7.52 3.63 -4.87
N ARG A 98 -6.73 2.93 -4.06
CA ARG A 98 -5.60 3.49 -3.33
C ARG A 98 -4.35 3.31 -4.18
N VAL A 99 -3.57 4.38 -4.32
CA VAL A 99 -2.30 4.38 -5.06
C VAL A 99 -1.17 4.40 -4.06
N TYR A 100 -0.11 3.62 -4.31
CA TYR A 100 1.07 3.54 -3.48
C TYR A 100 2.32 3.69 -4.36
N VAL A 101 3.30 4.41 -3.84
CA VAL A 101 4.68 4.31 -4.34
C VAL A 101 5.30 3.09 -3.68
N VAL A 102 5.95 2.28 -4.49
CA VAL A 102 6.76 1.15 -4.03
C VAL A 102 8.21 1.50 -4.27
N ILE A 103 9.04 1.42 -3.24
CA ILE A 103 10.48 1.64 -3.35
C ILE A 103 11.21 0.47 -2.74
N ARG A 104 12.23 -0.01 -3.46
CA ARG A 104 13.24 -0.93 -2.92
C ARG A 104 14.56 -0.21 -2.85
N HIS A 105 15.16 -0.15 -1.67
CA HIS A 105 16.46 0.47 -1.47
C HIS A 105 17.37 -0.42 -0.62
N ASN A 106 18.67 -0.14 -0.66
CA ASN A 106 19.67 -0.81 0.17
C ASN A 106 20.29 0.18 1.17
N GLN A 107 21.33 -0.28 1.87
CA GLN A 107 22.04 0.51 2.89
C GLN A 107 22.82 1.72 2.34
N GLN A 108 23.03 1.84 1.02
CA GLN A 108 23.66 3.03 0.43
C GLN A 108 22.70 4.22 0.37
N PHE A 109 21.39 3.98 0.46
CA PHE A 109 20.41 5.05 0.60
C PHE A 109 20.52 5.65 2.00
N LYS A 110 20.97 6.91 2.08
CA LYS A 110 21.42 7.53 3.34
C LYS A 110 20.39 8.41 4.04
N TYR A 111 19.16 8.48 3.52
CA TYR A 111 18.15 9.41 4.00
C TYR A 111 17.01 8.67 4.71
N ASP A 112 16.43 9.30 5.73
CA ASP A 112 15.23 8.77 6.39
C ASP A 112 13.98 8.96 5.52
N ASN A 113 14.02 9.92 4.61
CA ASN A 113 12.89 10.30 3.77
C ASN A 113 13.31 10.44 2.30
N LEU A 114 12.37 10.17 1.40
CA LEU A 114 12.49 10.44 -0.03
C LEU A 114 11.58 11.60 -0.41
N LEU A 115 12.18 12.70 -0.89
CA LEU A 115 11.45 13.77 -1.57
C LEU A 115 11.17 13.33 -3.01
N LEU A 116 9.92 13.00 -3.29
CA LEU A 116 9.47 12.48 -4.58
C LEU A 116 8.56 13.51 -5.27
N ARG A 117 8.84 13.79 -6.54
CA ARG A 117 7.87 14.38 -7.46
C ARG A 117 7.30 13.28 -8.35
N TYR A 118 5.99 13.13 -8.35
CA TYR A 118 5.30 12.19 -9.24
C TYR A 118 4.31 12.93 -10.15
N GLY A 119 4.27 12.52 -11.42
CA GLY A 119 3.29 12.95 -12.42
C GLY A 119 2.26 11.86 -12.65
N TYR A 120 0.98 12.23 -12.70
CA TYR A 120 -0.11 11.33 -13.09
C TYR A 120 -0.69 11.74 -14.44
N ILE A 121 -0.90 10.75 -15.32
CA ILE A 121 -1.43 10.91 -16.68
C ILE A 121 -2.65 10.00 -16.81
N ALA A 122 -3.84 10.59 -16.83
CA ALA A 122 -5.06 9.86 -17.18
C ALA A 122 -5.08 9.53 -18.68
N PRO A 123 -5.80 8.49 -19.13
CA PRO A 123 -5.94 8.16 -20.54
C PRO A 123 -6.45 9.36 -21.34
N GLY A 124 -5.64 9.86 -22.27
CA GLY A 124 -5.96 11.02 -23.11
C GLY A 124 -5.90 12.40 -22.43
N ASP A 125 -5.40 12.49 -21.18
CA ASP A 125 -5.20 13.77 -20.47
C ASP A 125 -3.70 14.15 -20.45
N SER A 126 -3.47 15.40 -20.06
CA SER A 126 -2.16 15.95 -19.73
C SER A 126 -1.63 15.46 -18.37
N VAL A 127 -0.32 15.58 -18.17
CA VAL A 127 0.33 15.21 -16.91
C VAL A 127 0.03 16.23 -15.80
N LYS A 128 -0.25 15.74 -14.59
CA LYS A 128 -0.41 16.55 -13.37
C LYS A 128 0.62 16.12 -12.34
N TYR A 129 1.50 17.05 -11.96
CA TYR A 129 2.59 16.80 -11.01
C TYR A 129 2.20 17.15 -9.58
N GLN A 130 2.71 16.35 -8.64
CA GLN A 130 2.65 16.60 -7.22
C GLN A 130 3.97 16.21 -6.56
N GLU A 131 4.26 16.82 -5.42
CA GLU A 131 5.45 16.55 -4.61
C GLU A 131 5.02 15.99 -3.27
N VAL A 132 5.73 14.97 -2.80
CA VAL A 132 5.45 14.27 -1.55
C VAL A 132 6.76 13.97 -0.83
N ASN A 133 6.70 14.04 0.50
CA ASN A 133 7.78 13.62 1.38
C ASN A 133 7.43 12.24 1.94
N LEU A 134 8.15 11.21 1.49
CA LEU A 134 7.88 9.82 1.80
C LEU A 134 8.81 9.35 2.94
N PRO A 135 8.29 9.05 4.15
CA PRO A 135 9.11 8.53 5.23
C PRO A 135 9.50 7.07 4.93
N LEU A 136 10.80 6.79 4.83
CA LEU A 136 11.37 5.46 4.65
C LEU A 136 11.97 4.90 5.94
N ALA A 137 12.33 5.76 6.90
CA ALA A 137 12.81 5.38 8.21
C ALA A 137 12.17 6.21 9.33
N LYS A 138 12.24 5.69 10.55
CA LYS A 138 11.92 6.41 11.79
C LYS A 138 12.89 5.97 12.88
N ASN A 139 13.54 6.93 13.55
CA ASN A 139 14.50 6.67 14.63
C ASN A 139 15.63 5.69 14.22
N GLY A 140 16.14 5.82 12.99
CA GLY A 140 17.19 4.96 12.45
C GLY A 140 16.73 3.54 12.05
N GLN A 141 15.44 3.25 12.08
CA GLN A 141 14.87 1.98 11.63
C GLN A 141 14.04 2.16 10.36
N TRP A 142 14.24 1.29 9.37
CA TRP A 142 13.50 1.31 8.12
C TRP A 142 12.03 0.91 8.30
N LEU A 143 11.12 1.58 7.59
CA LEU A 143 9.66 1.45 7.69
C LEU A 143 9.08 0.44 6.66
N GLY A 144 9.84 -0.58 6.27
CA GLY A 144 9.46 -1.53 5.22
C GLY A 144 9.85 -2.97 5.51
N ASP A 145 9.41 -3.87 4.63
CA ASP A 145 9.76 -5.28 4.69
C ASP A 145 11.24 -5.45 4.33
N THR A 146 12.00 -6.10 5.21
CA THR A 146 13.45 -6.25 5.04
C THR A 146 13.78 -7.69 4.64
N LEU A 147 14.53 -7.84 3.54
CA LEU A 147 15.12 -9.10 3.09
C LEU A 147 16.63 -8.90 2.89
N GLY A 148 17.43 -9.41 3.83
CA GLY A 148 18.87 -9.17 3.83
C GLY A 148 19.18 -7.69 4.01
N SER A 149 19.87 -7.09 3.03
CA SER A 149 20.20 -5.66 3.02
C SER A 149 19.21 -4.80 2.23
N ILE A 150 18.15 -5.40 1.68
CA ILE A 150 17.14 -4.71 0.87
C ILE A 150 15.92 -4.44 1.72
N VAL A 151 15.43 -3.20 1.67
CA VAL A 151 14.18 -2.76 2.28
C VAL A 151 13.20 -2.46 1.16
N GLU A 152 11.99 -2.98 1.29
CA GLU A 152 10.86 -2.68 0.42
C GLU A 152 9.76 -1.94 1.18
N THR A 153 9.40 -0.76 0.71
CA THR A 153 8.38 0.08 1.36
C THR A 153 7.27 0.41 0.38
N ARG A 154 6.01 0.26 0.81
CA ARG A 154 4.81 0.67 0.06
C ARG A 154 4.15 1.84 0.78
N ILE A 155 4.24 3.03 0.21
CA ILE A 155 3.74 4.26 0.84
C ILE A 155 2.58 4.80 0.03
N ARG A 156 1.44 4.95 0.69
CA ARG A 156 0.22 5.42 0.04
C ARG A 156 0.37 6.88 -0.40
N LEU A 157 -0.01 7.16 -1.64
CA LEU A 157 -0.17 8.51 -2.17
C LEU A 157 -1.56 9.05 -1.85
N GLY A 158 -1.61 10.23 -1.24
CA GLY A 158 -2.85 10.92 -0.92
C GLY A 158 -3.68 10.27 0.21
N GLY A 159 -4.79 10.92 0.57
CA GLY A 159 -5.60 10.57 1.73
C GLY A 159 -6.80 9.68 1.45
N MET A 160 -7.60 9.95 0.42
CA MET A 160 -8.79 9.15 0.08
C MET A 160 -8.57 8.33 -1.19
N ALA A 161 -9.23 7.18 -1.29
CA ALA A 161 -9.20 6.39 -2.52
C ALA A 161 -9.92 7.16 -3.63
N ALA A 162 -9.38 7.12 -4.84
CA ALA A 162 -9.89 7.86 -5.99
C ALA A 162 -10.29 6.91 -7.12
N ARG A 163 -11.36 7.22 -7.85
CA ARG A 163 -11.69 6.48 -9.07
C ARG A 163 -10.68 6.81 -10.15
N LEU A 164 -10.15 5.76 -10.77
CA LEU A 164 -9.27 5.89 -11.93
C LEU A 164 -10.07 5.59 -13.20
N PRO A 165 -9.90 6.38 -14.28
CA PRO A 165 -10.53 6.09 -15.56
C PRO A 165 -10.04 4.76 -16.14
N ILE A 166 -10.92 4.07 -16.88
CA ILE A 166 -10.58 2.85 -17.62
C ILE A 166 -9.49 3.17 -18.66
N GLY A 167 -8.48 2.31 -18.77
CA GLY A 167 -7.38 2.47 -19.71
C GLY A 167 -6.00 2.52 -19.06
N ASN A 168 -5.01 2.91 -19.86
CA ASN A 168 -3.63 3.05 -19.44
C ASN A 168 -3.42 4.32 -18.63
N ASN A 169 -3.32 4.16 -17.31
CA ASN A 169 -3.00 5.23 -16.38
C ASN A 169 -1.48 5.30 -16.20
N GLY A 170 -0.89 6.44 -16.55
CA GLY A 170 0.55 6.67 -16.51
C GLY A 170 1.02 7.37 -15.25
N PHE A 171 2.18 6.95 -14.75
CA PHE A 171 2.85 7.57 -13.61
C PHE A 171 4.30 7.84 -13.97
N VAL A 172 4.77 9.07 -13.76
CA VAL A 172 6.16 9.49 -14.00
C VAL A 172 6.78 9.79 -12.65
N LEU A 173 7.92 9.17 -12.34
CA LEU A 173 8.58 9.32 -11.03
C LEU A 173 9.89 10.07 -11.17
N SER A 174 10.16 11.00 -10.26
CA SER A 174 11.43 11.75 -10.16
C SER A 174 11.71 12.11 -8.70
N HIS A 175 12.98 12.21 -8.31
CA HIS A 175 13.34 12.66 -6.96
C HIS A 175 13.74 14.14 -6.94
N LEU A 176 13.57 14.75 -5.77
CA LEU A 176 14.01 16.11 -5.43
C LEU A 176 15.11 16.07 -4.36
N MET A 177 15.80 14.94 -4.26
CA MET A 177 16.91 14.76 -3.31
C MET A 177 18.14 15.57 -3.73
N PRO A 178 18.98 16.02 -2.78
CA PRO A 178 20.17 16.83 -3.09
C PRO A 178 21.30 16.09 -3.81
N ASP A 179 21.42 14.77 -3.60
CA ASP A 179 22.47 13.94 -4.22
C ASP A 179 22.12 13.60 -5.67
N GLU A 180 23.11 13.72 -6.56
CA GLU A 180 23.00 13.36 -7.98
C GLU A 180 24.26 12.56 -8.42
N PRO A 181 24.13 11.26 -8.75
CA PRO A 181 22.92 10.44 -8.62
C PRO A 181 22.59 10.08 -7.16
N LEU A 182 21.32 9.87 -6.88
CA LEU A 182 20.82 9.30 -5.64
C LEU A 182 21.11 7.79 -5.57
N LEU A 183 22.11 7.42 -4.77
CA LEU A 183 22.59 6.04 -4.66
C LEU A 183 21.68 5.16 -3.78
N GLY A 184 21.72 3.86 -4.04
CA GLY A 184 21.09 2.84 -3.20
C GLY A 184 19.62 2.59 -3.48
N VAL A 185 19.05 3.24 -4.51
CA VAL A 185 17.69 2.95 -4.98
C VAL A 185 17.76 1.82 -6.01
N LEU A 186 17.11 0.69 -5.71
CA LEU A 186 17.17 -0.52 -6.55
C LEU A 186 16.03 -0.55 -7.55
N GLN A 187 14.81 -0.36 -7.06
CA GLN A 187 13.60 -0.39 -7.86
C GLN A 187 12.60 0.64 -7.36
N LEU A 188 11.78 1.13 -8.27
CA LEU A 188 10.65 2.02 -7.99
C LEU A 188 9.41 1.52 -8.67
N GLY A 189 8.25 1.81 -8.12
CA GLY A 189 7.01 1.27 -8.61
C GLY A 189 5.79 2.06 -8.23
N ILE A 190 4.70 1.67 -8.88
CA ILE A 190 3.36 2.04 -8.46
C ILE A 190 2.59 0.75 -8.19
N ARG A 191 1.88 0.75 -7.06
CA ARG A 191 0.83 -0.21 -6.76
C ARG A 191 -0.50 0.51 -6.71
N ILE A 192 -1.51 -0.07 -7.34
CA ILE A 192 -2.91 0.30 -7.11
C ILE A 192 -3.62 -0.84 -6.41
N GLU A 193 -4.50 -0.52 -5.49
CA GLU A 193 -5.33 -1.48 -4.77
C GLU A 193 -6.77 -1.00 -4.78
N ALA A 194 -7.70 -1.88 -5.13
CA ALA A 194 -9.12 -1.54 -5.08
C ALA A 194 -9.53 -1.32 -3.62
N ALA A 195 -10.02 -0.11 -3.32
CA ALA A 195 -10.66 0.19 -2.06
C ALA A 195 -12.08 -0.36 -2.08
N GLY A 196 -12.21 -1.68 -1.97
CA GLY A 196 -13.47 -2.30 -1.63
C GLY A 196 -13.95 -1.88 -0.23
N PRO A 197 -15.18 -2.24 0.19
CA PRO A 197 -15.63 -2.05 1.57
C PRO A 197 -14.79 -2.82 2.61
N TYR A 198 -13.82 -3.63 2.16
CA TYR A 198 -12.90 -4.38 2.99
C TYR A 198 -11.47 -3.97 2.70
N GLN A 199 -10.92 -3.10 3.57
CA GLN A 199 -9.54 -3.09 4.06
C GLN A 199 -9.30 -1.76 4.78
N THR A 200 -9.63 -1.73 6.06
CA THR A 200 -9.09 -0.76 7.05
C THR A 200 -9.20 -1.45 8.40
N ALA A 201 -8.22 -2.29 8.74
CA ALA A 201 -8.16 -2.88 10.08
C ALA A 201 -6.75 -3.30 10.54
N GLU A 202 -5.78 -3.50 9.64
CA GLU A 202 -4.47 -4.03 10.09
C GLU A 202 -3.45 -2.95 10.50
N SER A 203 -3.60 -1.69 10.10
CA SER A 203 -2.58 -0.65 10.36
C SER A 203 -2.95 0.42 11.39
N ALA A 204 -4.07 0.28 12.11
CA ALA A 204 -4.59 1.31 13.02
C ALA A 204 -4.53 0.93 14.51
N GLN A 205 -3.82 -0.13 14.91
CA GLN A 205 -3.80 -0.62 16.31
C GLN A 205 -2.40 -0.60 16.96
N VAL A 206 -1.50 0.30 16.53
CA VAL A 206 -0.23 0.55 17.25
C VAL A 206 -0.10 2.04 17.55
N ALA A 207 -1.07 2.58 18.27
CA ALA A 207 -0.99 3.92 18.86
C ALA A 207 -1.94 4.08 20.06
N ASP A 208 -2.18 3.03 20.86
CA ASP A 208 -2.91 3.19 22.12
C ASP A 208 -2.69 2.01 23.08
N SER A 209 -1.46 1.79 23.57
CA SER A 209 -1.23 0.85 24.67
C SER A 209 0.06 1.11 25.44
N THR A 210 0.30 2.36 25.84
CA THR A 210 1.13 2.62 27.03
C THR A 210 0.52 3.78 27.82
N GLY A 211 -0.12 3.47 28.94
CA GLY A 211 -0.74 4.49 29.80
C GLY A 211 -1.64 3.90 30.90
N LEU A 212 -1.06 3.07 31.75
CA LEU A 212 -1.73 2.57 32.96
C LEU A 212 -1.84 3.70 34.00
N HIS A 213 -3.08 3.94 34.45
CA HIS A 213 -3.51 4.45 35.77
C HIS A 213 -2.81 5.67 36.41
N ASN A 214 -3.59 6.74 36.60
CA ASN A 214 -3.80 7.23 37.96
C ASN A 214 -5.22 7.78 38.16
N THR A 215 -5.91 7.18 39.12
CA THR A 215 -7.22 7.58 39.63
C THR A 215 -7.00 8.60 40.75
N GLY A 216 -7.57 9.80 40.65
CA GLY A 216 -7.36 10.81 41.70
C GLY A 216 -8.31 12.01 41.66
N LYS A 217 -9.58 11.76 41.99
CA LYS A 217 -10.43 12.56 42.90
C LYS A 217 -10.55 14.09 42.65
N ASN A 218 -11.75 14.48 42.20
CA ASN A 218 -12.33 15.84 42.33
C ASN A 218 -12.30 16.32 43.79
N ILE A 219 -11.80 17.54 44.03
CA ILE A 219 -12.28 18.47 45.06
C ILE A 219 -12.19 19.89 44.50
N LEU A 220 -13.34 20.55 44.45
CA LEU A 220 -13.54 21.98 44.33
C LEU A 220 -13.37 22.59 45.72
N ASP A 221 -12.59 23.69 45.86
CA ASP A 221 -12.96 24.91 46.60
C ASP A 221 -11.73 25.77 47.00
N THR A 222 -11.85 27.07 46.67
CA THR A 222 -11.48 28.29 47.43
C THR A 222 -10.10 28.43 48.08
N ASP A 223 -9.35 29.49 47.72
CA ASP A 223 -9.28 30.77 48.46
C ASP A 223 -7.93 31.51 48.31
N THR A 224 -8.05 32.81 48.53
CA THR A 224 -7.25 34.01 48.36
C THR A 224 -6.02 34.12 49.30
N THR A 225 -4.98 34.86 48.86
CA THR A 225 -3.98 35.61 49.66
C THR A 225 -3.02 34.81 50.56
N HIS A 226 -1.69 35.01 50.62
CA HIS A 226 -0.83 36.20 50.60
C HIS A 226 0.58 35.77 50.15
N LYS A 227 1.37 36.64 49.50
CA LYS A 227 2.54 37.36 50.08
C LYS A 227 3.47 37.87 48.96
N ALA A 228 3.64 39.18 48.94
CA ALA A 228 4.63 39.91 48.16
C ALA A 228 6.06 39.65 48.65
N ALA A 229 7.04 39.69 47.74
CA ALA A 229 8.30 40.43 47.91
C ALA A 229 9.20 40.36 46.65
N ALA A 230 9.64 41.54 46.24
CA ALA A 230 10.95 41.89 45.66
C ALA A 230 11.35 41.36 44.25
N ASN A 231 11.28 42.25 43.25
CA ASN A 231 12.50 42.83 42.67
C ASN A 231 12.15 43.92 41.63
N GLU A 232 12.29 45.19 42.04
CA GLU A 232 12.39 46.32 41.11
C GLU A 232 13.34 47.40 41.68
N SER A 233 14.60 47.29 41.28
CA SER A 233 15.66 48.31 41.30
C SER A 233 16.73 47.74 40.37
N GLU A 234 17.19 48.38 39.29
CA GLU A 234 17.73 49.72 39.23
C GLU A 234 17.50 50.34 37.84
N LYS A 235 17.07 51.59 37.84
CA LYS A 235 17.32 52.54 36.75
C LYS A 235 18.31 53.57 37.29
N ASN A 236 19.22 53.96 36.42
CA ASN A 236 19.81 55.30 36.32
C ASN A 236 21.24 55.48 36.86
N LYS A 237 22.22 55.56 35.95
CA LYS A 237 23.01 56.77 35.68
C LYS A 237 24.13 56.47 34.69
N ASN A 238 24.05 57.01 33.48
CA ASN A 238 25.15 57.86 33.06
C ASN A 238 24.67 58.98 32.16
N SER A 239 25.28 60.14 32.38
CA SER A 239 24.81 61.46 31.98
C SER A 239 25.42 61.91 30.65
N GLY A 240 24.69 62.77 29.94
CA GLY A 240 25.24 64.07 29.59
C GLY A 240 25.66 64.34 28.15
N LYS A 241 24.98 65.36 27.58
CA LYS A 241 25.54 66.51 26.85
C LYS A 241 25.33 66.55 25.33
N LYS A 242 24.28 67.29 24.92
CA LYS A 242 24.34 68.21 23.76
C LYS A 242 23.31 69.33 23.90
N ARG A 243 23.83 70.56 23.83
CA ARG A 243 23.19 71.89 23.77
C ARG A 243 22.76 72.49 25.09
#